data_AF-A0A7W1MSZ2-F1
#
_entry.id   AF-A0A7W1MSZ2-F1
#
_cell.length_a   1.000
_cell.length_b   1.000
_cell.length_c   1.000
_cell.angle_alpha   90.00
_cell.angle_beta   90.00
_cell.angle_gamma   90.00
#
_symmetry.space_group_name_H-M   'P 1'
#
loop_
_entity.id
_entity.type
_entity.pdbx_description
1 polymer ?
#
loop_
_entity_poly.entity_id
_entity_poly.type
_entity_poly.pdbx_seq_one_letter_code
_entity_poly.pdbx_strand_id
1 'polypeptide(L)'
;MLRNLIVDWSGTLADHRGVVTVLLPHALEFLRFCRTTRRRVFLLSTINEALFVEQSARLGIAHLTERAYLGVLDKRERILEILADNDLVAAETAFIGELVDDIEAARHGKVMAITTLAGIDSRDKPNRADPDVMVRDLGELQKLLEPAAPNDEIHIEELKLCARVGVPEEERARPQRLTALLTLQPRTSFSDLGDDLARTIDYAAVCDEIRHFVSGRTDKLIETLARELAEHLLRRFGLARVELELRKYILPETKYVAVKVAREAPEVRRSA
;
A
#
# COMPACT_ATOMS: atom_id res chain seq x y z
N MET A 1 -9.74 12.88 2.36
CA MET A 1 -9.18 11.65 1.73
C MET A 1 -10.18 11.20 0.68
N LEU A 2 -9.75 10.82 -0.52
CA LEU A 2 -10.69 10.40 -1.57
C LEU A 2 -11.37 9.07 -1.20
N ARG A 3 -12.70 9.10 -1.09
CA ARG A 3 -13.56 7.95 -0.77
C ARG A 3 -14.26 7.39 -2.00
N ASN A 4 -14.49 8.23 -3.01
CA ASN A 4 -15.25 7.87 -4.21
C ASN A 4 -14.44 8.20 -5.46
N LEU A 5 -14.51 7.31 -6.45
CA LEU A 5 -13.83 7.46 -7.73
C LEU A 5 -14.85 7.28 -8.85
N ILE A 6 -14.96 8.26 -9.72
CA ILE A 6 -15.62 8.16 -11.02
C ILE A 6 -14.50 7.89 -12.03
N VAL A 7 -14.66 6.91 -12.91
CA VAL A 7 -13.62 6.47 -13.83
C VAL A 7 -14.20 6.37 -15.24
N ASP A 8 -13.48 6.87 -16.24
CA ASP A 8 -13.82 6.61 -17.63
C ASP A 8 -13.42 5.18 -18.04
N TRP A 9 -14.05 4.65 -19.09
CA TRP A 9 -13.71 3.34 -19.63
C TRP A 9 -12.53 3.44 -20.60
N SER A 10 -12.74 4.13 -21.73
CA SER A 10 -11.83 4.17 -22.86
C SER A 10 -10.57 4.96 -22.52
N GLY A 11 -9.40 4.37 -22.75
CA GLY A 11 -8.12 5.04 -22.50
C GLY A 11 -7.75 5.23 -21.02
N THR A 12 -8.64 4.82 -20.11
CA THR A 12 -8.38 4.83 -18.66
C THR A 12 -8.34 3.42 -18.07
N LEU A 13 -9.41 2.63 -18.24
CA LEU A 13 -9.45 1.23 -17.79
C LEU A 13 -9.10 0.26 -18.92
N ALA A 14 -9.57 0.53 -20.14
CA ALA A 14 -9.41 -0.35 -21.29
C ALA A 14 -8.90 0.42 -22.50
N ASP A 15 -8.09 -0.25 -23.33
CA ASP A 15 -7.68 0.30 -24.61
C ASP A 15 -8.89 0.43 -25.56
N HIS A 16 -8.93 1.54 -26.29
CA HIS A 16 -9.96 1.86 -27.28
C HIS A 16 -9.42 1.86 -28.72
N ARG A 17 -8.13 1.55 -28.91
CA ARG A 17 -7.41 1.65 -30.20
C ARG A 17 -7.11 0.30 -30.83
N GLY A 18 -7.00 -0.77 -30.02
CA GLY A 18 -6.78 -2.12 -30.49
C GLY A 18 -8.02 -2.77 -31.14
N VAL A 19 -7.76 -3.73 -32.04
CA VAL A 19 -8.80 -4.59 -32.65
C VAL A 19 -9.53 -5.42 -31.60
N VAL A 20 -8.84 -5.77 -30.51
CA VAL A 20 -9.40 -6.44 -29.34
C VAL A 20 -9.14 -5.58 -28.12
N THR A 21 -10.19 -5.16 -27.44
CA THR A 21 -10.08 -4.41 -26.18
C THR A 21 -9.41 -5.26 -25.11
N VAL A 22 -8.36 -4.70 -24.50
CA VAL A 22 -7.64 -5.23 -23.34
C VAL A 22 -7.64 -4.18 -22.24
N LEU A 23 -7.43 -4.61 -21.00
CA LEU A 23 -7.21 -3.66 -19.90
C LEU A 23 -5.87 -2.95 -20.09
N LEU A 24 -5.84 -1.66 -19.78
CA LEU A 24 -4.58 -0.93 -19.66
C LEU A 24 -3.77 -1.46 -18.46
N PRO A 25 -2.44 -1.31 -18.49
CA PRO A 25 -1.59 -1.70 -17.36
C PRO A 25 -2.11 -1.11 -16.04
N HIS A 26 -2.08 -1.92 -14.98
CA HIS A 26 -2.49 -1.55 -13.62
C HIS A 26 -4.00 -1.32 -13.40
N ALA A 27 -4.86 -1.39 -14.42
CA ALA A 27 -6.29 -1.13 -14.26
C ALA A 27 -6.98 -2.15 -13.34
N LEU A 28 -6.70 -3.45 -13.50
CA LEU A 28 -7.29 -4.49 -12.67
C LEU A 28 -6.81 -4.40 -11.21
N GLU A 29 -5.51 -4.20 -11.02
CA GLU A 29 -4.89 -4.03 -9.71
C GLU A 29 -5.45 -2.81 -8.99
N PHE A 30 -5.60 -1.69 -9.70
CA PHE A 30 -6.16 -0.45 -9.16
C PHE A 30 -7.61 -0.63 -8.70
N LEU A 31 -8.47 -1.28 -9.50
CA LEU A 31 -9.86 -1.54 -9.12
C LEU A 31 -9.94 -2.46 -7.88
N ARG A 32 -9.08 -3.49 -7.83
CA ARG A 32 -8.95 -4.36 -6.64
C ARG A 32 -8.48 -3.57 -5.43
N PHE A 33 -7.48 -2.70 -5.59
CA PHE A 33 -6.99 -1.81 -4.53
C PHE A 33 -8.12 -0.93 -3.97
N CYS A 34 -8.91 -0.29 -4.85
CA CYS A 34 -10.06 0.52 -4.45
C CYS A 34 -11.04 -0.29 -3.60
N ARG A 35 -11.37 -1.51 -4.02
CA ARG A 35 -12.23 -2.42 -3.24
C ARG A 35 -11.62 -2.77 -1.88
N THR A 36 -10.33 -3.11 -1.81
CA THR A 36 -9.66 -3.44 -0.54
C THR A 36 -9.57 -2.25 0.42
N THR A 37 -9.48 -1.03 -0.13
CA THR A 37 -9.45 0.22 0.64
C THR A 37 -10.83 0.84 0.83
N ARG A 38 -11.90 0.08 0.51
CA ARG A 38 -13.31 0.48 0.64
C ARG A 38 -13.66 1.80 -0.07
N ARG A 39 -13.00 2.07 -1.19
CA ARG A 39 -13.37 3.18 -2.07
C ARG A 39 -14.47 2.74 -3.01
N ARG A 40 -15.50 3.57 -3.14
CA ARG A 40 -16.62 3.36 -4.07
C ARG A 40 -16.17 3.75 -5.47
N VAL A 41 -16.40 2.89 -6.45
CA VAL A 41 -15.97 3.11 -7.84
C VAL A 41 -17.18 3.12 -8.76
N PHE A 42 -17.35 4.19 -9.53
CA PHE A 42 -18.40 4.39 -10.51
C PHE A 42 -17.79 4.55 -11.89
N LEU A 43 -18.47 4.06 -12.92
CA LEU A 43 -18.05 4.28 -14.30
C LEU A 43 -18.89 5.39 -14.94
N LEU A 44 -18.26 6.33 -15.63
CA LEU A 44 -18.93 7.36 -16.43
C LEU A 44 -18.28 7.44 -17.80
N SER A 45 -18.95 6.91 -18.83
CA SER A 45 -18.36 6.78 -20.15
C SER A 45 -19.35 6.91 -21.31
N THR A 46 -18.82 7.30 -22.46
CA THR A 46 -19.52 7.37 -23.75
C THR A 46 -19.70 5.99 -24.40
N ILE A 47 -19.02 4.96 -23.90
CA ILE A 47 -19.10 3.59 -24.46
C ILE A 47 -20.55 3.09 -24.53
N ASN A 48 -20.86 2.38 -25.61
CA ASN A 48 -22.14 1.72 -25.80
C ASN A 48 -22.34 0.58 -24.77
N GLU A 49 -23.55 0.47 -24.25
CA GLU A 49 -23.90 -0.50 -23.21
C GLU A 49 -23.65 -1.96 -23.62
N ALA A 50 -24.02 -2.36 -24.84
CA ALA A 50 -23.84 -3.74 -25.30
C ALA A 50 -22.35 -4.11 -25.38
N LEU A 51 -21.53 -3.18 -25.90
CA LEU A 51 -20.08 -3.35 -25.95
C LEU A 51 -19.46 -3.43 -24.55
N PHE A 52 -19.89 -2.56 -23.64
CA PHE A 52 -19.40 -2.58 -22.26
C PHE A 52 -19.74 -3.90 -21.56
N VAL A 53 -20.96 -4.40 -21.68
CA VAL A 53 -21.38 -5.66 -21.04
C VAL A 53 -20.52 -6.83 -21.52
N GLU A 54 -20.30 -6.94 -22.84
CA GLU A 54 -19.46 -7.98 -23.42
C GLU A 54 -18.00 -7.87 -22.96
N GLN A 55 -17.42 -6.66 -23.06
CA GLN A 55 -16.01 -6.43 -22.76
C GLN A 55 -15.72 -6.58 -21.27
N SER A 56 -16.53 -5.97 -20.39
CA SER A 56 -16.32 -6.01 -18.94
C SER A 56 -16.49 -7.41 -18.34
N ALA A 57 -17.40 -8.22 -18.91
CA ALA A 57 -17.54 -9.63 -18.54
C ALA A 57 -16.32 -10.45 -18.97
N ARG A 58 -15.88 -10.30 -20.22
CA ARG A 58 -14.69 -10.97 -20.75
C ARG A 58 -13.41 -10.61 -19.98
N LEU A 59 -13.29 -9.36 -19.56
CA LEU A 59 -12.14 -8.85 -18.81
C LEU A 59 -12.26 -9.09 -17.28
N GLY A 60 -13.40 -9.61 -16.82
CA GLY A 60 -13.60 -9.97 -15.41
C GLY A 60 -13.68 -8.79 -14.44
N ILE A 61 -14.06 -7.59 -14.90
CA ILE A 61 -14.12 -6.38 -14.07
C ILE A 61 -15.52 -5.83 -13.81
N ALA A 62 -16.55 -6.42 -14.42
CA ALA A 62 -17.94 -5.95 -14.30
C ALA A 62 -18.43 -5.81 -12.84
N HIS A 63 -17.89 -6.64 -11.94
CA HIS A 63 -18.26 -6.68 -10.51
C HIS A 63 -17.42 -5.74 -9.61
N LEU A 64 -16.46 -5.01 -10.19
CA LEU A 64 -15.54 -4.13 -9.45
C LEU A 64 -15.98 -2.66 -9.44
N THR A 65 -16.99 -2.32 -10.23
CA THR A 65 -17.66 -1.02 -10.19
C THR A 65 -19.01 -1.17 -9.49
N GLU A 66 -19.36 -0.20 -8.64
CA GLU A 66 -20.65 -0.17 -7.95
C GLU A 66 -21.80 0.08 -8.90
N ARG A 67 -21.62 1.02 -9.84
CA ARG A 67 -22.58 1.33 -10.90
C ARG A 67 -21.89 1.90 -12.13
N ALA A 68 -22.44 1.60 -13.31
CA ALA A 68 -21.95 2.10 -14.58
C ALA A 68 -22.98 3.02 -15.26
N TYR A 69 -22.53 4.19 -15.70
CA TYR A 69 -23.29 5.17 -16.45
C TYR A 69 -22.71 5.23 -17.86
N LEU A 70 -23.41 4.58 -18.78
CA LEU A 70 -22.95 4.25 -20.14
C LEU A 70 -23.71 5.07 -21.19
N GLY A 71 -23.15 5.19 -22.39
CA GLY A 71 -23.74 5.95 -23.50
C GLY A 71 -23.94 7.44 -23.21
N VAL A 72 -23.13 8.00 -22.31
CA VAL A 72 -23.28 9.40 -21.85
C VAL A 72 -22.50 10.33 -22.78
N LEU A 73 -23.22 11.12 -23.57
CA LEU A 73 -22.61 12.07 -24.51
C LEU A 73 -22.09 13.34 -23.82
N ASP A 74 -22.85 13.91 -22.87
CA ASP A 74 -22.40 15.03 -22.04
C ASP A 74 -22.19 14.57 -20.59
N LYS A 75 -20.91 14.39 -20.23
CA LYS A 75 -20.52 13.95 -18.89
C LYS A 75 -20.77 15.02 -17.82
N ARG A 76 -20.87 16.31 -18.19
CA ARG A 76 -21.06 17.43 -17.25
C ARG A 76 -22.45 17.43 -16.63
N GLU A 77 -23.48 17.07 -17.39
CA GLU A 77 -24.82 16.93 -16.83
C GLU A 77 -24.91 15.70 -15.92
N ARG A 78 -24.38 14.57 -16.40
CA ARG A 78 -24.48 13.29 -15.70
C ARG A 78 -23.70 13.26 -14.39
N ILE A 79 -22.58 13.98 -14.26
CA ILE A 79 -21.78 13.93 -13.03
C ILE A 79 -22.55 14.44 -11.82
N LEU A 80 -23.40 15.46 -11.97
CA LEU A 80 -24.22 15.99 -10.87
C LEU A 80 -25.26 14.97 -10.40
N GLU A 81 -25.89 14.26 -11.35
CA GLU A 81 -26.83 13.16 -11.06
C GLU A 81 -26.11 12.02 -10.33
N ILE A 82 -24.90 11.64 -10.77
CA ILE A 82 -24.12 10.59 -10.10
C ILE A 82 -23.80 10.98 -8.65
N LEU A 83 -23.43 12.24 -8.40
CA LEU A 83 -23.15 12.71 -7.06
C LEU A 83 -24.40 12.65 -6.17
N ALA A 84 -25.54 13.10 -6.69
CA ALA A 84 -26.80 13.13 -5.96
C ALA A 84 -27.37 11.72 -5.71
N ASP A 85 -27.50 10.89 -6.75
CA ASP A 85 -28.14 9.57 -6.69
C ASP A 85 -27.42 8.57 -5.80
N ASN A 86 -26.12 8.80 -5.55
CA ASN A 86 -25.27 7.88 -4.80
C ASN A 86 -24.74 8.49 -3.49
N ASP A 87 -25.24 9.65 -3.08
CA ASP A 87 -24.82 10.37 -1.87
C ASP A 87 -23.31 10.63 -1.81
N LEU A 88 -22.71 11.07 -2.94
CA LEU A 88 -21.27 11.33 -3.03
C LEU A 88 -20.95 12.77 -2.64
N VAL A 89 -20.01 12.93 -1.71
CA VAL A 89 -19.46 14.24 -1.35
C VAL A 89 -18.42 14.65 -2.38
N ALA A 90 -18.64 15.77 -3.08
CA ALA A 90 -17.76 16.24 -4.15
C ALA A 90 -16.29 16.40 -3.71
N ALA A 91 -16.06 16.97 -2.52
CA ALA A 91 -14.73 17.16 -1.93
C ALA A 91 -13.99 15.83 -1.59
N GLU A 92 -14.69 14.70 -1.54
CA GLU A 92 -14.13 13.37 -1.31
C GLU A 92 -14.16 12.50 -2.58
N THR A 93 -14.49 13.10 -3.72
CA THR A 93 -14.69 12.41 -5.00
C THR A 93 -13.68 12.91 -6.03
N ALA A 94 -13.18 11.98 -6.84
CA ALA A 94 -12.36 12.32 -8.00
C ALA A 94 -12.96 11.71 -9.27
N PHE A 95 -12.80 12.40 -10.40
CA PHE A 95 -13.04 11.83 -11.71
C PHE A 95 -11.69 11.61 -12.42
N ILE A 96 -11.42 10.35 -12.74
CA ILE A 96 -10.25 9.86 -13.46
C ILE A 96 -10.61 9.63 -14.93
N GLY A 97 -9.89 10.30 -15.83
CA GLY A 97 -10.06 10.17 -17.28
C GLY A 97 -8.81 10.55 -18.05
N GLU A 98 -8.86 10.48 -19.37
CA GLU A 98 -7.74 10.90 -20.23
C GLU A 98 -8.07 12.14 -21.09
N LEU A 99 -9.36 12.40 -21.33
CA LEU A 99 -9.83 13.42 -22.27
C LEU A 99 -10.11 14.76 -21.57
N VAL A 100 -10.13 15.83 -22.36
CA VAL A 100 -10.52 17.17 -21.88
C VAL A 100 -11.94 17.16 -21.31
N ASP A 101 -12.85 16.41 -21.93
CA ASP A 101 -14.25 16.30 -21.49
C ASP A 101 -14.37 15.71 -20.08
N ASP A 102 -13.45 14.82 -19.67
CA ASP A 102 -13.42 14.27 -18.31
C ASP A 102 -13.05 15.35 -17.29
N ILE A 103 -12.08 16.20 -17.63
CA ILE A 103 -11.62 17.32 -16.80
C ILE A 103 -12.73 18.37 -16.68
N GLU A 104 -13.42 18.68 -17.79
CA GLU A 104 -14.55 19.61 -17.78
C GLU A 104 -15.72 19.08 -16.94
N ALA A 105 -16.03 17.79 -17.06
CA ALA A 105 -17.04 17.14 -16.22
C ALA A 105 -16.64 17.17 -14.75
N ALA A 106 -15.38 16.85 -14.42
CA ALA A 106 -14.86 16.91 -13.05
C ALA A 106 -15.06 18.30 -12.43
N ARG A 107 -14.68 19.35 -13.17
CA ARG A 107 -14.86 20.75 -12.76
C ARG A 107 -16.32 21.12 -12.58
N HIS A 108 -17.19 20.69 -13.50
CA HIS A 108 -18.62 20.95 -13.40
C HIS A 108 -19.22 20.31 -12.14
N GLY A 109 -18.82 19.08 -11.83
CA GLY A 109 -19.18 18.37 -10.60
C GLY A 109 -18.47 18.87 -9.34
N LYS A 110 -17.51 19.80 -9.47
CA LYS A 110 -16.64 20.27 -8.38
C LYS A 110 -15.92 19.12 -7.66
N VAL A 111 -15.59 18.08 -8.40
CA VAL A 111 -14.77 16.95 -7.95
C VAL A 111 -13.34 17.13 -8.44
N MET A 112 -12.40 16.42 -7.83
CA MET A 112 -11.00 16.45 -8.25
C MET A 112 -10.85 15.85 -9.66
N ALA A 113 -10.21 16.58 -10.57
CA ALA A 113 -9.89 16.13 -11.92
C ALA A 113 -8.52 15.43 -11.94
N ILE A 114 -8.52 14.13 -12.24
CA ILE A 114 -7.29 13.33 -12.33
C ILE A 114 -7.12 12.84 -13.76
N THR A 115 -6.01 13.21 -14.40
CA THR A 115 -5.70 12.77 -15.76
C THR A 115 -4.67 11.66 -15.76
N THR A 116 -4.98 10.54 -16.43
CA THR A 116 -4.01 9.48 -16.74
C THR A 116 -3.43 9.66 -18.14
N LEU A 117 -2.13 9.40 -18.30
CA LEU A 117 -1.44 9.45 -19.58
C LEU A 117 -1.36 8.08 -20.28
N ALA A 118 -1.94 7.03 -19.69
CA ALA A 118 -1.76 5.66 -20.15
C ALA A 118 -2.35 5.38 -21.54
N GLY A 119 -3.48 6.01 -21.88
CA GLY A 119 -4.10 5.89 -23.19
C GLY A 119 -3.78 7.04 -24.17
N ILE A 120 -2.97 8.03 -23.76
CA ILE A 120 -2.66 9.24 -24.55
C ILE A 120 -1.40 9.05 -25.39
N ASP A 121 -1.44 9.38 -26.70
CA ASP A 121 -0.19 9.52 -27.47
C ASP A 121 0.53 10.81 -27.03
N SER A 122 1.86 10.77 -26.96
CA SER A 122 2.75 11.90 -26.72
C SER A 122 2.39 13.20 -27.45
N ARG A 123 1.68 13.14 -28.58
CA ARG A 123 1.25 14.28 -29.41
C ARG A 123 -0.10 14.88 -29.01
N ASP A 124 -0.93 14.14 -28.27
CA ASP A 124 -2.30 14.50 -27.89
C ASP A 124 -2.42 14.94 -26.43
N LYS A 125 -1.27 15.19 -25.77
CA LYS A 125 -1.24 15.63 -24.37
C LYS A 125 -2.11 16.88 -24.20
N PRO A 126 -3.08 16.87 -23.27
CA PRO A 126 -3.98 18.00 -23.06
C PRO A 126 -3.21 19.18 -22.48
N ASN A 127 -2.61 19.99 -23.35
CA ASN A 127 -1.79 21.15 -22.97
C ASN A 127 -2.63 22.37 -22.52
N ARG A 128 -3.95 22.19 -22.34
CA ARG A 128 -4.90 23.30 -22.14
C ARG A 128 -5.93 23.11 -21.03
N ALA A 129 -6.15 21.89 -20.55
CA ALA A 129 -7.26 21.61 -19.65
C ALA A 129 -6.90 21.68 -18.16
N ASP A 130 -5.62 21.76 -17.77
CA ASP A 130 -5.15 21.97 -16.39
C ASP A 130 -5.84 21.09 -15.31
N PRO A 131 -5.64 19.76 -15.34
CA PRO A 131 -6.18 18.87 -14.32
C PRO A 131 -5.53 19.11 -12.94
N ASP A 132 -6.23 18.79 -11.86
CA ASP A 132 -5.71 18.92 -10.49
C ASP A 132 -4.52 17.97 -10.24
N VAL A 133 -4.57 16.78 -10.82
CA VAL A 133 -3.52 15.75 -10.71
C VAL A 133 -3.27 15.11 -12.08
N MET A 134 -2.00 14.92 -12.43
CA MET A 134 -1.58 14.13 -13.59
C MET A 134 -0.76 12.93 -13.15
N VAL A 135 -1.08 11.76 -13.69
CA VAL A 135 -0.38 10.49 -13.43
C VAL A 135 -0.05 9.80 -14.75
N ARG A 136 1.05 9.03 -14.79
CA ARG A 136 1.39 8.26 -16.00
C ARG A 136 0.38 7.14 -16.25
N ASP A 137 -0.05 6.45 -15.21
CA ASP A 137 -0.98 5.34 -15.25
C ASP A 137 -1.71 5.19 -13.91
N LEU A 138 -2.63 4.23 -13.82
CA LEU A 138 -3.38 3.94 -12.60
C LEU A 138 -2.50 3.35 -11.48
N GLY A 139 -1.33 2.80 -11.80
CA GLY A 139 -0.36 2.32 -10.81
C GLY A 139 0.34 3.47 -10.08
N GLU A 140 0.65 4.56 -10.77
CA GLU A 140 1.14 5.79 -10.14
C GLU A 140 0.05 6.44 -9.27
N LEU A 141 -1.19 6.50 -9.76
CA LEU A 141 -2.30 6.98 -8.94
C LEU A 141 -2.51 6.11 -7.70
N GLN A 142 -2.43 4.79 -7.84
CA GLN A 142 -2.52 3.88 -6.70
C GLN A 142 -1.55 4.27 -5.59
N LYS A 143 -0.28 4.51 -5.93
CA LYS A 143 0.77 4.90 -4.96
C LYS A 143 0.48 6.23 -4.27
N LEU A 144 -0.14 7.19 -4.97
CA LEU A 144 -0.56 8.46 -4.38
C LEU A 144 -1.77 8.31 -3.45
N LEU A 145 -2.64 7.32 -3.71
CA LEU A 145 -3.82 7.01 -2.90
C LEU A 145 -3.55 6.00 -1.79
N GLU A 146 -2.46 5.26 -1.87
CA GLU A 146 -1.95 4.43 -0.80
C GLU A 146 -1.72 5.35 0.42
N PRO A 147 -2.18 4.94 1.61
CA PRO A 147 -1.77 5.64 2.81
C PRO A 147 -0.24 5.65 2.80
N ALA A 148 0.37 6.80 3.11
CA ALA A 148 1.80 6.83 3.38
C ALA A 148 2.12 5.67 4.32
N ALA A 149 3.18 4.89 4.01
CA ALA A 149 3.58 3.77 4.86
C ALA A 149 3.52 4.25 6.31
N PRO A 150 2.73 3.58 7.17
CA PRO A 150 2.38 4.16 8.46
C PRO A 150 3.67 4.47 9.21
N ASN A 151 3.89 5.74 9.55
CA ASN A 151 5.03 6.15 10.36
C ASN A 151 4.81 5.84 11.86
N ASP A 152 3.81 5.00 12.12
CA ASP A 152 3.43 4.49 13.42
C ASP A 152 4.48 3.46 13.84
N GLU A 153 5.06 3.63 15.03
CA GLU A 153 6.13 2.76 15.52
C GLU A 153 5.80 2.27 16.93
N ILE A 154 6.17 1.02 17.21
CA ILE A 154 6.19 0.46 18.58
C ILE A 154 7.65 0.32 18.99
N HIS A 155 8.01 0.97 20.08
CA HIS A 155 9.35 0.87 20.66
C HIS A 155 9.36 -0.11 21.83
N ILE A 156 10.30 -1.07 21.78
CA ILE A 156 10.61 -1.96 22.90
C ILE A 156 12.02 -1.61 23.35
N GLU A 157 12.11 -1.01 24.53
CA GLU A 157 13.36 -0.53 25.10
C GLU A 157 13.90 -1.47 26.17
N GLU A 158 15.21 -1.64 26.18
CA GLU A 158 15.97 -2.38 27.20
C GLU A 158 15.46 -3.82 27.50
N LEU A 159 15.02 -4.56 26.48
CA LEU A 159 14.63 -5.96 26.64
C LEU A 159 15.86 -6.80 27.05
N LYS A 160 15.87 -7.27 28.30
CA LYS A 160 16.93 -8.12 28.84
C LYS A 160 16.83 -9.54 28.31
N LEU A 161 17.94 -10.05 27.80
CA LEU A 161 18.05 -11.38 27.19
C LEU A 161 19.22 -12.15 27.80
N CYS A 162 19.10 -13.48 27.81
CA CYS A 162 20.18 -14.39 28.16
C CYS A 162 20.57 -15.18 26.92
N ALA A 163 21.76 -14.94 26.39
CA ALA A 163 22.25 -15.54 25.15
C ALA A 163 23.57 -16.27 25.36
N ARG A 164 23.87 -17.27 24.53
CA ARG A 164 25.19 -17.91 24.46
C ARG A 164 25.85 -17.47 23.16
N VAL A 165 26.57 -16.34 23.18
CA VAL A 165 27.12 -15.74 21.95
C VAL A 165 28.54 -15.24 22.12
N GLY A 166 29.43 -15.62 21.21
CA GLY A 166 30.83 -15.19 21.24
C GLY A 166 31.70 -16.11 20.42
N VAL A 167 32.88 -15.65 20.01
CA VAL A 167 33.81 -16.44 19.18
C VAL A 167 34.52 -17.54 20.00
N PRO A 168 35.01 -17.28 21.22
CA PRO A 168 35.54 -18.32 22.12
C PRO A 168 34.43 -19.27 22.59
N GLU A 169 34.78 -20.53 22.84
CA GLU A 169 33.83 -21.52 23.39
C GLU A 169 33.42 -21.18 24.82
N GLU A 170 34.33 -20.60 25.60
CA GLU A 170 34.11 -20.18 26.98
C GLU A 170 32.99 -19.13 27.08
N GLU A 171 32.88 -18.25 26.09
CA GLU A 171 31.80 -17.25 26.01
C GLU A 171 30.42 -17.88 25.76
N ARG A 172 30.38 -19.04 25.09
CA ARG A 172 29.13 -19.77 24.79
C ARG A 172 28.80 -20.82 25.86
N ALA A 173 29.78 -21.21 26.67
CA ALA A 173 29.63 -22.19 27.74
C ALA A 173 28.67 -21.72 28.85
N ARG A 174 28.51 -20.41 29.05
CA ARG A 174 27.55 -19.83 30.01
C ARG A 174 26.66 -18.79 29.31
N PRO A 175 25.36 -18.72 29.67
CA PRO A 175 24.52 -17.62 29.22
C PRO A 175 25.06 -16.29 29.74
N GLN A 176 25.06 -15.28 28.89
CA GLN A 176 25.47 -13.92 29.19
C GLN A 176 24.35 -12.95 28.85
N ARG A 177 24.38 -11.80 29.52
CA ARG A 177 23.37 -10.76 29.33
C ARG A 177 23.57 -10.06 28.00
N LEU A 178 22.50 -10.01 27.21
CA LEU A 178 22.33 -9.04 26.13
C LEU A 178 21.15 -8.12 26.45
N THR A 179 21.13 -6.97 25.80
CA THR A 179 19.99 -6.06 25.83
C THR A 179 19.55 -5.77 24.39
N ALA A 180 18.28 -5.94 24.10
CA ALA A 180 17.69 -5.62 22.79
C ALA A 180 16.86 -4.35 22.85
N LEU A 181 17.00 -3.51 21.83
CA LEU A 181 16.13 -2.37 21.55
C LEU A 181 15.51 -2.61 20.19
N LEU A 182 14.19 -2.40 20.08
CA LEU A 182 13.46 -2.64 18.85
C LEU A 182 12.57 -1.46 18.51
N THR A 183 12.59 -1.09 17.23
CA THR A 183 11.55 -0.26 16.62
C THR A 183 10.80 -1.14 15.64
N LEU A 184 9.50 -1.36 15.90
CA LEU A 184 8.64 -2.18 15.07
C LEU A 184 7.67 -1.28 14.30
N GLN A 185 7.70 -1.37 12.97
CA GLN A 185 6.75 -0.68 12.12
C GLN A 185 5.71 -1.70 11.60
N PRO A 186 4.42 -1.55 11.96
CA PRO A 186 3.36 -2.38 11.42
C PRO A 186 3.14 -2.08 9.94
N ARG A 187 2.44 -2.99 9.24
CA ARG A 187 2.01 -2.74 7.85
C ARG A 187 0.78 -1.85 7.74
N THR A 188 0.02 -1.75 8.81
CA THR A 188 -1.23 -1.00 8.89
C THR A 188 -1.07 0.14 9.89
N SER A 189 -1.66 1.29 9.58
CA SER A 189 -1.67 2.42 10.52
C SER A 189 -2.49 2.12 11.76
N PHE A 190 -2.17 2.79 12.87
CA PHE A 190 -2.95 2.75 14.10
C PHE A 190 -4.36 3.35 13.96
N SER A 191 -4.65 4.05 12.87
CA SER A 191 -5.97 4.66 12.62
C SER A 191 -7.11 3.63 12.47
N ASP A 192 -6.79 2.40 12.06
CA ASP A 192 -7.78 1.34 11.76
C ASP A 192 -7.87 0.23 12.83
N LEU A 193 -7.25 0.44 14.01
CA LEU A 193 -7.16 -0.59 15.05
C LEU A 193 -8.50 -0.96 15.67
N GLY A 194 -9.41 0.01 15.86
CA GLY A 194 -10.71 -0.23 16.50
C GLY A 194 -10.63 -0.91 17.87
N ASP A 195 -9.54 -0.67 18.61
CA ASP A 195 -9.23 -1.27 19.92
C ASP A 195 -9.21 -2.83 19.94
N ASP A 196 -8.83 -3.44 18.82
CA ASP A 196 -8.74 -4.89 18.65
C ASP A 196 -7.28 -5.35 18.60
N LEU A 197 -6.84 -6.17 19.56
CA LEU A 197 -5.48 -6.71 19.62
C LEU A 197 -5.12 -7.51 18.35
N ALA A 198 -6.10 -8.14 17.69
CA ALA A 198 -5.88 -8.88 16.45
C ALA A 198 -5.51 -7.98 15.26
N ARG A 199 -5.65 -6.66 15.40
CA ARG A 199 -5.33 -5.66 14.37
C ARG A 199 -4.04 -4.90 14.62
N THR A 200 -3.32 -5.23 15.68
CA THR A 200 -2.01 -4.63 16.01
C THR A 200 -0.95 -5.70 16.23
N ILE A 201 0.27 -5.27 16.52
CA ILE A 201 1.37 -6.14 16.92
C ILE A 201 1.31 -6.36 18.42
N ASP A 202 1.13 -7.62 18.83
CA ASP A 202 1.26 -8.04 20.23
C ASP A 202 2.73 -8.01 20.64
N TYR A 203 3.15 -6.90 21.26
CA TYR A 203 4.53 -6.69 21.71
C TYR A 203 4.94 -7.64 22.86
N ALA A 204 3.98 -8.20 23.62
CA ALA A 204 4.28 -9.20 24.63
C ALA A 204 4.69 -10.51 23.95
N ALA A 205 3.92 -10.95 22.95
CA ALA A 205 4.26 -12.10 22.11
C ALA A 205 5.59 -11.90 21.37
N VAL A 206 5.89 -10.68 20.90
CA VAL A 206 7.21 -10.35 20.32
C VAL A 206 8.33 -10.56 21.34
N CYS A 207 8.19 -10.03 22.55
CA CYS A 207 9.22 -10.18 23.59
C CYS A 207 9.46 -11.65 23.95
N ASP A 208 8.41 -12.44 24.07
CA ASP A 208 8.50 -13.87 24.38
C ASP A 208 9.16 -14.66 23.25
N GLU A 209 8.80 -14.36 22.00
CA GLU A 209 9.42 -14.96 20.83
C GLU A 209 10.91 -14.63 20.75
N ILE A 210 11.32 -13.38 21.02
CA ILE A 210 12.74 -12.99 21.05
C ILE A 210 13.51 -13.82 22.09
N ARG A 211 12.96 -13.95 23.31
CA ARG A 211 13.59 -14.75 24.37
C ARG A 211 13.75 -16.20 23.95
N HIS A 212 12.69 -16.77 23.37
CA HIS A 212 12.71 -18.14 22.87
C HIS A 212 13.77 -18.34 21.78
N PHE A 213 13.75 -17.49 20.75
CA PHE A 213 14.67 -17.52 19.61
C PHE A 213 16.14 -17.44 20.06
N VAL A 214 16.46 -16.56 21.01
CA VAL A 214 17.82 -16.36 21.48
C VAL A 214 18.30 -17.51 22.39
N SER A 215 17.41 -18.04 23.24
CA SER A 215 17.75 -19.11 24.19
C SER A 215 18.16 -20.42 23.52
N GLY A 216 17.61 -20.70 22.32
CA GLY A 216 17.91 -21.92 21.55
C GLY A 216 19.19 -21.85 20.72
N ARG A 217 19.97 -20.77 20.80
CA ARG A 217 21.09 -20.51 19.89
C ARG A 217 22.45 -20.42 20.59
N THR A 218 23.50 -20.74 19.84
CA THR A 218 24.89 -20.66 20.27
C THR A 218 25.77 -20.01 19.19
N ASP A 219 25.35 -18.84 18.70
CA ASP A 219 26.03 -18.14 17.60
C ASP A 219 27.45 -17.67 18.00
N LYS A 220 28.32 -17.53 17.00
CA LYS A 220 29.65 -16.92 17.21
C LYS A 220 29.60 -15.40 17.26
N LEU A 221 28.71 -14.81 16.47
CA LEU A 221 28.67 -13.38 16.16
C LEU A 221 27.32 -12.78 16.57
N ILE A 222 27.35 -11.61 17.21
CA ILE A 222 26.11 -10.88 17.55
C ILE A 222 25.46 -10.27 16.31
N GLU A 223 26.23 -10.06 15.25
CA GLU A 223 25.80 -9.64 13.92
C GLU A 223 24.90 -10.70 13.27
N THR A 224 25.32 -11.97 13.33
CA THR A 224 24.53 -13.09 12.81
C THR A 224 23.23 -13.22 13.60
N LEU A 225 23.31 -13.15 14.93
CA LEU A 225 22.13 -13.22 15.79
C LEU A 225 21.15 -12.07 15.49
N ALA A 226 21.65 -10.84 15.37
CA ALA A 226 20.83 -9.66 15.06
C ALA A 226 20.15 -9.78 13.70
N ARG A 227 20.89 -10.16 12.64
CA ARG A 227 20.32 -10.32 11.30
C ARG A 227 19.24 -11.39 11.27
N GLU A 228 19.52 -12.58 11.79
CA GLU A 228 18.58 -13.71 11.79
C GLU A 228 17.33 -13.40 12.63
N LEU A 229 17.50 -12.74 13.79
CA LEU A 229 16.38 -12.34 14.63
C LEU A 229 15.50 -11.28 13.94
N ALA A 230 16.10 -10.25 13.33
CA ALA A 230 15.34 -9.22 12.61
C ALA A 230 14.52 -9.84 11.46
N GLU A 231 15.13 -10.73 10.67
CA GLU A 231 14.45 -11.45 9.60
C GLU A 231 13.32 -12.37 10.11
N HIS A 232 13.55 -13.04 11.25
CA HIS A 232 12.53 -13.86 11.91
C HIS A 232 11.33 -13.04 12.35
N LEU A 233 11.56 -11.90 13.02
CA LEU A 233 10.50 -11.02 13.51
C LEU A 233 9.68 -10.42 12.36
N LEU A 234 10.34 -9.96 11.28
CA LEU A 234 9.63 -9.47 10.08
C LEU A 234 8.63 -10.49 9.55
N ARG A 235 9.05 -11.76 9.44
CA ARG A 235 8.20 -12.83 8.90
C ARG A 235 7.11 -13.25 9.88
N ARG A 236 7.46 -13.47 11.15
CA ARG A 236 6.57 -14.04 12.17
C ARG A 236 5.43 -13.09 12.57
N PHE A 237 5.71 -11.79 12.60
CA PHE A 237 4.74 -10.76 13.01
C PHE A 237 4.25 -9.90 11.85
N GLY A 238 4.64 -10.22 10.61
CA GLY A 238 4.15 -9.53 9.43
C GLY A 238 4.47 -8.04 9.41
N LEU A 239 5.61 -7.63 9.96
CA LEU A 239 6.01 -6.22 10.07
C LEU A 239 6.33 -5.63 8.69
N ALA A 240 6.18 -4.31 8.56
CA ALA A 240 6.68 -3.55 7.40
C ALA A 240 8.19 -3.32 7.52
N ARG A 241 8.64 -2.92 8.72
CA ARG A 241 10.05 -2.68 9.04
C ARG A 241 10.34 -3.09 10.47
N VAL A 242 11.56 -3.51 10.71
CA VAL A 242 12.14 -3.69 12.04
C VAL A 242 13.50 -3.03 12.09
N GLU A 243 13.75 -2.25 13.12
CA GLU A 243 15.10 -1.93 13.58
C GLU A 243 15.37 -2.70 14.85
N LEU A 244 16.53 -3.33 14.92
CA LEU A 244 16.98 -4.10 16.07
C LEU A 244 18.41 -3.67 16.42
N GLU A 245 18.62 -3.26 17.66
CA GLU A 245 19.94 -3.09 18.25
C GLU A 245 20.16 -4.13 19.35
N LEU A 246 21.24 -4.91 19.24
CA LEU A 246 21.68 -5.82 20.29
C LEU A 246 22.94 -5.27 20.95
N ARG A 247 22.88 -5.11 22.28
CA ARG A 247 24.00 -4.67 23.12
C ARG A 247 24.59 -5.84 23.89
N LYS A 248 25.92 -5.95 23.86
CA LYS A 248 26.75 -6.95 24.54
C LYS A 248 27.75 -6.27 25.48
N TYR A 249 27.99 -6.83 26.65
CA TYR A 249 28.80 -6.23 27.72
C TYR A 249 30.09 -7.03 27.96
N ILE A 250 31.03 -6.99 27.01
CA ILE A 250 32.19 -7.90 27.01
C ILE A 250 33.55 -7.19 27.21
N LEU A 251 33.64 -5.89 26.95
CA LEU A 251 34.90 -5.13 27.05
C LEU A 251 34.91 -4.25 28.32
N PRO A 252 36.00 -4.21 29.09
CA PRO A 252 36.06 -3.50 30.37
C PRO A 252 36.02 -1.97 30.25
N GLU A 253 36.52 -1.43 29.14
CA GLU A 253 36.63 0.02 28.87
C GLU A 253 35.39 0.58 28.15
N THR A 254 34.35 -0.23 27.93
CA THR A 254 33.14 0.21 27.22
C THR A 254 31.90 -0.06 28.04
N LYS A 255 30.88 0.79 27.87
CA LYS A 255 29.56 0.52 28.46
C LYS A 255 28.93 -0.72 27.84
N TYR A 256 29.12 -0.91 26.54
CA TYR A 256 28.70 -2.06 25.75
C TYR A 256 29.28 -1.95 24.33
N VAL A 257 29.23 -3.06 23.60
CA VAL A 257 29.36 -3.13 22.14
C VAL A 257 27.98 -3.40 21.58
N ALA A 258 27.57 -2.67 20.53
CA ALA A 258 26.25 -2.81 19.94
C ALA A 258 26.33 -3.12 18.44
N VAL A 259 25.40 -3.93 17.96
CA VAL A 259 25.13 -4.10 16.54
C VAL A 259 23.70 -3.69 16.26
N LYS A 260 23.52 -2.80 15.29
CA LYS A 260 22.23 -2.35 14.81
C LYS A 260 21.98 -2.86 13.40
N VAL A 261 20.81 -3.43 13.17
CA VAL A 261 20.32 -3.83 11.86
C VAL A 261 18.94 -3.24 11.61
N ALA A 262 18.70 -2.79 10.38
CA ALA A 262 17.37 -2.43 9.90
C ALA A 262 17.00 -3.37 8.76
N ARG A 263 15.77 -3.88 8.76
CA ARG A 263 15.23 -4.71 7.69
C ARG A 263 13.82 -4.24 7.38
N GLU A 264 13.53 -4.13 6.10
CA GLU A 264 12.21 -3.87 5.58
C GLU A 264 11.72 -5.14 4.90
N ALA A 265 10.42 -5.41 5.02
CA ALA A 265 9.84 -6.45 4.22
C ALA A 265 9.90 -6.04 2.74
N PRO A 266 10.20 -6.97 1.83
CA PRO A 266 10.10 -6.68 0.40
C PRO A 266 8.70 -6.16 0.10
N GLU A 267 8.61 -5.09 -0.69
CA GLU A 267 7.33 -4.67 -1.27
C GLU A 267 6.67 -5.91 -1.84
N VAL A 268 5.47 -6.21 -1.35
CA VAL A 268 4.70 -7.34 -1.87
C VAL A 268 4.30 -6.91 -3.27
N ARG A 269 5.14 -7.18 -4.28
CA ARG A 269 4.68 -7.37 -5.64
C ARG A 269 3.72 -8.55 -5.57
N ARG A 270 2.44 -8.26 -5.36
CA ARG A 270 1.39 -9.26 -5.45
C ARG A 270 1.40 -9.69 -6.92
N SER A 271 2.08 -10.81 -7.17
CA SER A 271 2.20 -11.44 -8.47
C SER A 271 0.80 -11.61 -9.08
N ALA A 272 0.74 -11.31 -10.37
CA ALA A 272 -0.42 -11.31 -11.26
C ALA A 272 -1.33 -12.54 -11.15
#